data_AF-A0A946P879-F1
#
_entry.id   AF-A0A946P879-F1
#
_cell.length_a   1.000
_cell.length_b   1.000
_cell.length_c   1.000
_cell.angle_alpha   90.00
_cell.angle_beta   90.00
_cell.angle_gamma   90.00
#
_symmetry.space_group_name_H-M   'P 1'
#
loop_
_entity.id
_entity.type
_entity.pdbx_description
1 polymer ?
#
loop_
_entity_poly.entity_id
_entity_poly.type
_entity_poly.pdbx_seq_one_letter_code
_entity_poly.pdbx_strand_id
1 'polypeptide(L)'
;MIRKLMMNVLVLLVLLLSSSAWAEGFQYEEGTHYARLDSPVKTRNTNVIEVTEYFSYGCPHCYRFEPLVQQWKKDLAEDVDFNRTPAIWRVTGYELYARTYYTAQALGVLEEVHYPLFQAIHGSRRSLLDLKSMTIFMAEHGVEPETFVKTFNDSFGVKAMYQQASARQLIYQSNGVPAVIVNGKYRVEAGMVGNSNAGMLEVVNYLIAKERELISAGADSGGE
;
A
#
# COMPACT_ATOMS: atom_id res chain seq x y z
N MET A 1 49.93 -27.82 34.98
CA MET A 1 48.95 -26.73 35.13
C MET A 1 48.66 -25.99 33.83
N ILE A 2 49.68 -25.53 33.09
CA ILE A 2 49.55 -24.75 31.84
C ILE A 2 48.68 -25.43 30.76
N ARG A 3 48.78 -26.76 30.62
CA ARG A 3 48.01 -27.53 29.61
C ARG A 3 46.50 -27.61 29.89
N LYS A 4 46.10 -27.58 31.17
CA LYS A 4 44.67 -27.50 31.58
C LYS A 4 44.15 -26.07 31.46
N LEU A 5 45.01 -25.07 31.70
CA LEU A 5 44.69 -23.66 31.54
C LEU A 5 44.47 -23.29 30.05
N MET A 6 45.34 -23.76 29.15
CA MET A 6 45.17 -23.60 27.69
C MET A 6 43.89 -24.27 27.18
N MET A 7 43.54 -25.45 27.69
CA MET A 7 42.34 -26.17 27.25
C MET A 7 41.04 -25.48 27.71
N ASN A 8 41.03 -24.90 28.91
CA ASN A 8 39.88 -24.13 29.40
C ASN A 8 39.73 -22.77 28.69
N VAL A 9 40.84 -22.11 28.32
CA VAL A 9 40.83 -20.87 27.53
C VAL A 9 40.34 -21.14 26.10
N LEU A 10 40.71 -22.27 25.49
CA LEU A 10 40.25 -22.65 24.16
C LEU A 10 38.73 -22.96 24.15
N VAL A 11 38.21 -23.61 25.20
CA VAL A 11 36.77 -23.89 25.35
C VAL A 11 35.96 -22.61 25.57
N LEU A 12 36.50 -21.63 26.32
CA LEU A 12 35.86 -20.32 26.51
C LEU A 12 35.85 -19.45 25.23
N LEU A 13 36.89 -19.54 24.38
CA LEU A 13 36.93 -18.85 23.09
C LEU A 13 35.95 -19.44 22.06
N VAL A 14 35.71 -20.75 22.08
CA VAL A 14 34.73 -21.42 21.21
C VAL A 14 33.28 -21.11 21.64
N LEU A 15 33.03 -20.90 22.93
CA LEU A 15 31.71 -20.51 23.45
C LEU A 15 31.33 -19.06 23.11
N LEU A 16 32.30 -18.15 22.93
CA LEU A 16 32.06 -16.75 22.56
C LEU A 16 31.82 -16.53 21.05
N LEU A 17 32.15 -17.52 20.21
CA LEU A 17 31.92 -17.47 18.75
C LEU A 17 30.57 -18.06 18.33
N SER A 18 29.79 -18.62 19.27
CA SER A 18 28.51 -19.28 18.98
C SER A 18 27.29 -18.33 19.08
N SER A 19 27.48 -17.04 19.36
CA SER A 19 26.39 -16.08 19.61
C SER A 19 26.02 -15.21 18.41
N SER A 20 26.58 -15.47 17.22
CA SER A 20 26.23 -14.76 15.98
C SER A 20 25.37 -15.60 15.03
N ALA A 21 24.40 -16.33 15.57
CA ALA A 21 23.20 -16.71 14.82
C ALA A 21 22.14 -15.63 15.06
N TRP A 22 22.43 -14.41 14.61
CA TRP A 22 21.44 -13.35 14.53
C TRP A 22 20.43 -13.76 13.47
N ALA A 23 19.17 -13.85 13.88
CA ALA A 23 17.98 -14.02 13.06
C ALA A 23 18.23 -13.97 11.55
N GLU A 24 18.26 -15.12 10.89
CA GLU A 24 17.79 -15.19 9.52
C GLU A 24 16.28 -14.89 9.59
N GLY A 25 15.95 -13.60 9.63
CA GLY A 25 14.58 -13.15 9.44
C GLY A 25 14.07 -13.80 8.17
N PHE A 26 12.83 -14.30 8.19
CA PHE A 26 12.15 -14.83 7.02
C PHE A 26 12.48 -13.95 5.80
N GLN A 27 13.33 -14.45 4.91
CA GLN A 27 13.67 -13.73 3.69
C GLN A 27 12.47 -13.90 2.77
N TYR A 28 11.70 -12.84 2.58
CA TYR A 28 10.63 -12.88 1.59
C TYR A 28 11.25 -13.00 0.20
N GLU A 29 10.88 -14.09 -0.47
CA GLU A 29 11.34 -14.42 -1.82
C GLU A 29 10.45 -13.79 -2.91
N GLU A 30 11.09 -13.22 -3.94
CA GLU A 30 10.44 -12.75 -5.17
C GLU A 30 9.83 -13.95 -5.93
N GLY A 31 8.62 -13.78 -6.47
CA GLY A 31 7.86 -14.85 -7.13
C GLY A 31 7.02 -15.69 -6.17
N THR A 32 7.33 -15.68 -4.87
CA THR A 32 6.56 -16.39 -3.84
C THR A 32 5.73 -15.43 -3.00
N HIS A 33 6.38 -14.46 -2.34
CA HIS A 33 5.74 -13.58 -1.35
C HIS A 33 5.38 -12.20 -1.93
N TYR A 34 6.05 -11.81 -3.01
CA TYR A 34 5.77 -10.62 -3.81
C TYR A 34 6.17 -10.89 -5.26
N ALA A 35 5.63 -10.12 -6.20
CA ALA A 35 6.02 -10.17 -7.59
C ALA A 35 6.68 -8.86 -8.01
N ARG A 36 7.74 -8.90 -8.82
CA ARG A 36 8.24 -7.72 -9.52
C ARG A 36 7.31 -7.38 -10.68
N LEU A 37 7.06 -6.10 -10.90
CA LEU A 37 6.31 -5.63 -12.07
C LEU A 37 7.21 -5.72 -13.31
N ASP A 38 6.65 -6.21 -14.42
CA ASP A 38 7.36 -6.28 -15.70
C ASP A 38 7.84 -4.91 -16.19
N SER A 39 7.07 -3.86 -15.88
CA SER A 39 7.40 -2.47 -16.19
C SER A 39 7.24 -1.63 -14.92
N PRO A 40 8.31 -0.99 -14.43
CA PRO A 40 8.21 -0.12 -13.27
C PRO A 40 7.24 1.05 -13.51
N VAL A 41 6.39 1.32 -12.53
CA VAL A 41 5.54 2.51 -12.52
C VAL A 41 6.34 3.68 -12.00
N LYS A 42 6.29 4.81 -12.71
CA LYS A 42 6.91 6.05 -12.24
C LYS A 42 6.23 6.51 -10.94
N THR A 43 7.06 6.67 -9.89
CA THR A 43 6.64 7.22 -8.60
C THR A 43 6.36 8.71 -8.69
N ARG A 44 5.54 9.23 -7.77
CA ARG A 44 5.22 10.67 -7.72
C ARG A 44 6.39 11.51 -7.22
N ASN A 45 7.21 10.93 -6.35
CA ASN A 45 8.40 11.53 -5.79
C ASN A 45 9.52 10.48 -5.78
N THR A 46 10.66 10.79 -6.39
CA THR A 46 11.82 9.88 -6.49
C THR A 46 12.71 9.93 -5.25
N ASN A 47 12.48 10.87 -4.33
CA ASN A 47 13.30 11.07 -3.13
C ASN A 47 12.78 10.26 -1.93
N VAL A 48 11.63 9.60 -2.06
CA VAL A 48 10.98 8.81 -1.02
C VAL A 48 10.52 7.48 -1.60
N ILE A 49 10.34 6.49 -0.74
CA ILE A 49 9.84 5.18 -1.12
C ILE A 49 8.32 5.27 -1.20
N GLU A 50 7.77 5.22 -2.40
CA GLU A 50 6.32 5.27 -2.61
C GLU A 50 5.67 3.93 -2.29
N VAL A 51 4.63 3.92 -1.46
CA VAL A 51 3.81 2.72 -1.19
C VAL A 51 2.38 3.03 -1.59
N THR A 52 1.86 2.29 -2.57
CA THR A 52 0.52 2.53 -3.13
C THR A 52 -0.40 1.35 -2.83
N GLU A 53 -1.47 1.59 -2.07
CA GLU A 53 -2.57 0.64 -1.97
C GLU A 53 -3.45 0.69 -3.23
N TYR A 54 -3.65 -0.46 -3.86
CA TYR A 54 -4.60 -0.66 -4.93
C TYR A 54 -5.87 -1.32 -4.37
N PHE A 55 -7.01 -0.62 -4.41
CA PHE A 55 -8.19 -0.98 -3.62
C PHE A 55 -9.51 -0.67 -4.35
N SER A 56 -10.66 -1.06 -3.78
CA SER A 56 -11.96 -0.49 -4.15
C SER A 56 -12.90 -0.44 -2.97
N TYR A 57 -13.73 0.62 -2.88
CA TYR A 57 -14.78 0.73 -1.87
C TYR A 57 -15.84 -0.37 -1.94
N GLY A 58 -15.96 -1.05 -3.09
CA GLY A 58 -16.87 -2.19 -3.24
C GLY A 58 -16.25 -3.53 -2.81
N CYS A 59 -14.98 -3.57 -2.38
CA CYS A 59 -14.31 -4.80 -2.01
C CYS A 59 -14.34 -5.04 -0.49
N PRO A 60 -14.94 -6.14 0.00
CA PRO A 60 -14.99 -6.45 1.42
C PRO A 60 -13.62 -6.78 2.02
N HIS A 61 -12.65 -7.24 1.23
CA HIS A 61 -11.27 -7.46 1.69
C HIS A 61 -10.52 -6.14 1.88
N CYS A 62 -10.75 -5.13 1.02
CA CYS A 62 -10.22 -3.78 1.20
C CYS A 62 -10.77 -3.15 2.48
N TYR A 63 -12.08 -3.28 2.74
CA TYR A 63 -12.68 -2.80 3.98
C TYR A 63 -12.04 -3.40 5.24
N ARG A 64 -11.76 -4.72 5.24
CA ARG A 64 -11.07 -5.38 6.35
C ARG A 64 -9.58 -5.03 6.44
N PHE A 65 -8.98 -4.57 5.35
CA PHE A 65 -7.59 -4.16 5.31
C PHE A 65 -7.39 -2.76 5.86
N GLU A 66 -8.36 -1.88 5.67
CA GLU A 66 -8.25 -0.45 6.02
C GLU A 66 -7.87 -0.19 7.49
N PRO A 67 -8.43 -0.86 8.52
CA PRO A 67 -7.97 -0.66 9.91
C PRO A 67 -6.50 -1.03 10.13
N LEU A 68 -5.99 -2.04 9.42
CA LEU A 68 -4.58 -2.45 9.50
C LEU A 68 -3.69 -1.41 8.84
N VAL A 69 -4.08 -0.91 7.66
CA VAL A 69 -3.36 0.17 6.96
C VAL A 69 -3.33 1.43 7.81
N GLN A 70 -4.45 1.82 8.42
CA GLN A 70 -4.54 3.00 9.29
C GLN A 70 -3.61 2.89 10.51
N GLN A 71 -3.46 1.70 11.07
CA GLN A 71 -2.51 1.49 12.16
C GLN A 71 -1.07 1.52 11.67
N TRP A 72 -0.77 0.78 10.60
CA TRP A 72 0.57 0.68 10.01
C TRP A 72 1.11 2.03 9.53
N LYS A 73 0.26 2.88 8.93
CA LYS A 73 0.64 4.24 8.48
C LYS A 73 1.21 5.11 9.60
N LYS A 74 0.80 4.90 10.86
CA LYS A 74 1.28 5.71 12.00
C LYS A 74 2.74 5.43 12.33
N ASP A 75 3.24 4.27 11.94
CA ASP A 75 4.59 3.79 12.24
C ASP A 75 5.55 4.00 11.04
N LEU A 76 5.08 4.66 9.96
CA LEU A 76 5.89 4.94 8.79
C LEU A 76 6.95 6.00 9.07
N ALA A 77 8.17 5.74 8.60
CA ALA A 77 9.25 6.73 8.60
C ALA A 77 9.01 7.82 7.54
N GLU A 78 9.66 8.97 7.72
CA GLU A 78 9.51 10.15 6.86
C GLU A 78 9.96 9.92 5.40
N ASP A 79 10.77 8.89 5.16
CA ASP A 79 11.24 8.51 3.83
C ASP A 79 10.26 7.59 3.07
N VAL A 80 9.06 7.36 3.62
CA VAL A 80 8.00 6.56 3.01
C VAL A 80 6.77 7.42 2.73
N ASP A 81 6.34 7.46 1.47
CA ASP A 81 5.12 8.16 1.05
C ASP A 81 4.03 7.16 0.71
N PHE A 82 3.01 7.08 1.58
CA PHE A 82 1.86 6.22 1.36
C PHE A 82 0.74 6.91 0.58
N ASN A 83 0.20 6.22 -0.42
CA ASN A 83 -0.99 6.65 -1.14
C ASN A 83 -1.90 5.48 -1.52
N ARG A 84 -3.02 5.83 -2.17
CA ARG A 84 -3.97 4.86 -2.68
C ARG A 84 -4.35 5.18 -4.12
N THR A 85 -4.73 4.15 -4.86
CA THR A 85 -5.37 4.29 -6.16
C THR A 85 -6.49 3.26 -6.29
N PRO A 86 -7.71 3.67 -6.69
CA PRO A 86 -8.82 2.76 -6.85
C PRO A 86 -8.64 1.86 -8.08
N ALA A 87 -9.19 0.66 -7.99
CA ALA A 87 -9.41 -0.27 -9.09
C ALA A 87 -10.57 0.20 -9.97
N ILE A 88 -10.33 0.16 -11.28
CA ILE A 88 -11.23 0.65 -12.32
C ILE A 88 -11.65 -0.53 -13.21
N TRP A 89 -11.88 -1.68 -12.59
CA TRP A 89 -12.42 -2.85 -13.27
C TRP A 89 -13.90 -2.65 -13.62
N ARG A 90 -14.36 -3.39 -14.63
CA ARG A 90 -15.78 -3.44 -15.04
C ARG A 90 -16.61 -4.25 -14.05
N VAL A 91 -16.63 -3.80 -12.80
CA VAL A 91 -17.43 -4.33 -11.70
C VAL A 91 -18.44 -3.25 -11.31
N THR A 92 -19.69 -3.65 -11.05
CA THR A 92 -20.76 -2.72 -10.68
C THR A 92 -20.32 -1.80 -9.54
N GLY A 93 -20.46 -0.49 -9.75
CA GLY A 93 -20.10 0.55 -8.77
C GLY A 93 -18.64 0.98 -8.78
N TYR A 94 -17.69 0.21 -9.30
CA TYR A 94 -16.26 0.54 -9.19
C TYR A 94 -15.88 1.86 -9.86
N GLU A 95 -16.45 2.16 -11.02
CA GLU A 95 -16.24 3.46 -11.68
C GLU A 95 -16.73 4.63 -10.78
N LEU A 96 -17.94 4.52 -10.21
CA LEU A 96 -18.49 5.52 -9.30
C LEU A 96 -17.58 5.69 -8.08
N TYR A 97 -17.13 4.58 -7.48
CA TYR A 97 -16.25 4.58 -6.32
C TYR A 97 -14.89 5.20 -6.61
N ALA A 98 -14.28 4.87 -7.76
CA ALA A 98 -13.02 5.43 -8.19
C ALA A 98 -13.10 6.95 -8.41
N ARG A 99 -14.15 7.41 -9.11
CA ARG A 99 -14.38 8.85 -9.32
C ARG A 99 -14.71 9.56 -8.01
N THR A 100 -15.43 8.91 -7.10
CA THR A 100 -15.72 9.45 -5.75
C THR A 100 -14.45 9.63 -4.94
N TYR A 101 -13.55 8.64 -4.93
CA TYR A 101 -12.23 8.74 -4.27
C TYR A 101 -11.47 9.97 -4.76
N TYR A 102 -11.34 10.14 -6.08
CA TYR A 102 -10.63 11.28 -6.67
C TYR A 102 -11.35 12.62 -6.47
N THR A 103 -12.68 12.61 -6.41
CA THR A 103 -13.47 13.80 -6.08
C THR A 103 -13.23 14.23 -4.63
N ALA A 104 -13.25 13.28 -3.69
CA ALA A 104 -12.96 13.54 -2.28
C ALA A 104 -11.52 14.05 -2.09
N GLN A 105 -10.56 13.49 -2.84
CA GLN A 105 -9.18 13.98 -2.85
C GLN A 105 -9.07 15.41 -3.38
N ALA A 106 -9.73 15.72 -4.50
CA ALA A 106 -9.74 17.07 -5.08
C ALA A 106 -10.42 18.11 -4.19
N LEU A 107 -11.41 17.70 -3.40
CA LEU A 107 -12.10 18.55 -2.42
C LEU A 107 -11.36 18.63 -1.07
N GLY A 108 -10.29 17.87 -0.88
CA GLY A 108 -9.53 17.86 0.38
C GLY A 108 -10.27 17.22 1.55
N VAL A 109 -11.26 16.36 1.29
CA VAL A 109 -12.10 15.69 2.31
C VAL A 109 -11.89 14.18 2.37
N LEU A 110 -10.80 13.69 1.75
CA LEU A 110 -10.58 12.25 1.59
C LEU A 110 -10.42 11.53 2.93
N GLU A 111 -9.64 12.07 3.86
CA GLU A 111 -9.37 11.42 5.14
C GLU A 111 -10.65 11.31 5.99
N GLU A 112 -11.56 12.26 5.86
CA GLU A 112 -12.85 12.32 6.57
C GLU A 112 -13.86 11.31 6.01
N VAL A 113 -13.84 11.03 4.71
CA VAL A 113 -14.87 10.19 4.05
C VAL A 113 -14.41 8.78 3.71
N HIS A 114 -13.10 8.51 3.66
CA HIS A 114 -12.56 7.24 3.16
C HIS A 114 -13.06 6.03 3.96
N TYR A 115 -12.82 6.00 5.27
CA TYR A 115 -13.30 4.90 6.11
C TYR A 115 -14.83 4.90 6.30
N PRO A 116 -15.49 6.06 6.53
CA PRO A 116 -16.96 6.08 6.60
C PRO A 116 -17.66 5.56 5.34
N LEU A 117 -17.11 5.79 4.15
CA LEU A 117 -17.69 5.26 2.90
C LEU A 117 -17.60 3.73 2.85
N PHE A 118 -16.47 3.16 3.23
CA PHE A 118 -16.36 1.71 3.41
C PHE A 118 -17.38 1.17 4.42
N GLN A 119 -17.50 1.82 5.57
CA GLN A 119 -18.44 1.41 6.62
C GLN A 119 -19.90 1.51 6.14
N ALA A 120 -20.25 2.55 5.39
CA ALA A 120 -21.56 2.71 4.79
C ALA A 120 -21.90 1.54 3.85
N ILE A 121 -20.97 1.18 2.95
CA ILE A 121 -21.16 0.12 1.95
C ILE A 121 -21.17 -1.27 2.59
N HIS A 122 -20.19 -1.60 3.43
CA HIS A 122 -20.00 -2.96 3.93
C HIS A 122 -20.58 -3.21 5.32
N GLY A 123 -20.48 -2.22 6.23
CA GLY A 123 -21.02 -2.31 7.59
C GLY A 123 -22.54 -2.10 7.60
N SER A 124 -22.98 -0.95 7.11
CA SER A 124 -24.39 -0.55 7.08
C SER A 124 -25.16 -1.06 5.86
N ARG A 125 -24.48 -1.70 4.90
CA ARG A 125 -25.07 -2.27 3.67
C ARG A 125 -25.88 -1.26 2.85
N ARG A 126 -25.44 0.01 2.83
CA ARG A 126 -26.08 1.06 2.03
C ARG A 126 -25.80 0.81 0.55
N SER A 127 -26.85 0.92 -0.27
CA SER A 127 -26.75 0.87 -1.72
C SER A 127 -26.29 2.21 -2.27
N LEU A 128 -24.96 2.41 -2.34
CA LEU A 128 -24.34 3.60 -2.93
C LEU A 128 -23.85 3.26 -4.34
N LEU A 129 -24.77 3.07 -5.28
CA LEU A 129 -24.48 2.56 -6.63
C LEU A 129 -24.73 3.58 -7.74
N ASP A 130 -25.15 4.79 -7.39
CA ASP A 130 -25.44 5.86 -8.32
C ASP A 130 -24.99 7.22 -7.75
N LEU A 131 -24.91 8.22 -8.62
CA LEU A 131 -24.42 9.55 -8.22
C LEU A 131 -25.33 10.23 -7.20
N LYS A 132 -26.65 9.99 -7.22
CA LYS A 132 -27.59 10.62 -6.29
C LYS A 132 -27.40 10.06 -4.88
N SER A 133 -27.36 8.73 -4.73
CA SER A 133 -27.09 8.09 -3.43
C SER A 133 -25.71 8.46 -2.89
N MET A 134 -24.69 8.54 -3.74
CA MET A 134 -23.36 9.00 -3.35
C MET A 134 -23.34 10.47 -2.91
N THR A 135 -24.04 11.35 -3.62
CA THR A 135 -24.14 12.78 -3.27
C THR A 135 -24.78 12.97 -1.90
N ILE A 136 -25.85 12.23 -1.60
CA ILE A 136 -26.50 12.25 -0.28
C ILE A 136 -25.52 11.81 0.82
N PHE A 137 -24.79 10.72 0.59
CA PHE A 137 -23.74 10.28 1.53
C PHE A 137 -22.68 11.35 1.76
N MET A 138 -22.16 11.97 0.70
CA MET A 138 -21.15 13.02 0.83
C MET A 138 -21.68 14.25 1.59
N ALA A 139 -22.96 14.58 1.43
CA ALA A 139 -23.62 15.66 2.17
C ALA A 139 -23.76 15.38 3.67
N GLU A 140 -24.01 14.13 4.06
CA GLU A 140 -23.99 13.70 5.48
C GLU A 140 -22.62 13.91 6.13
N HIS A 141 -21.55 13.96 5.32
CA HIS A 141 -20.18 14.23 5.73
C HIS A 141 -19.73 15.68 5.46
N GLY A 142 -20.69 16.60 5.25
CA GLY A 142 -20.41 18.05 5.17
C GLY A 142 -19.96 18.55 3.79
N VAL A 143 -20.03 17.73 2.76
CA VAL A 143 -19.74 18.17 1.38
C VAL A 143 -21.01 18.71 0.73
N GLU A 144 -20.97 19.95 0.26
CA GLU A 144 -22.12 20.55 -0.41
C GLU A 144 -22.48 19.76 -1.69
N PRO A 145 -23.76 19.36 -1.88
CA PRO A 145 -24.19 18.51 -3.00
C PRO A 145 -23.79 19.00 -4.39
N GLU A 146 -24.01 20.28 -4.71
CA GLU A 146 -23.69 20.86 -6.01
C GLU A 146 -22.18 20.85 -6.27
N THR A 147 -21.39 21.16 -5.24
CA THR A 147 -19.93 21.15 -5.24
C THR A 147 -19.39 19.75 -5.52
N PHE A 148 -19.97 18.73 -4.87
CA PHE A 148 -19.61 17.33 -5.13
C PHE A 148 -19.93 16.94 -6.58
N VAL A 149 -21.17 17.16 -7.02
CA VAL A 149 -21.63 16.77 -8.37
C VAL A 149 -20.83 17.48 -9.46
N LYS A 150 -20.59 18.79 -9.31
CA LYS A 150 -19.79 19.59 -10.25
C LYS A 150 -18.35 19.09 -10.30
N THR A 151 -17.72 18.86 -9.16
CA THR A 151 -16.34 18.37 -9.12
C THR A 151 -16.24 16.97 -9.71
N PHE A 152 -17.19 16.08 -9.40
CA PHE A 152 -17.25 14.72 -9.93
C PHE A 152 -17.39 14.69 -11.46
N ASN A 153 -18.21 15.56 -12.05
CA ASN A 153 -18.49 15.57 -13.49
C ASN A 153 -17.50 16.40 -14.32
N ASP A 154 -17.09 17.56 -13.79
CA ASP A 154 -16.49 18.60 -14.62
C ASP A 154 -14.99 18.76 -14.36
N SER A 155 -14.50 18.37 -13.17
CA SER A 155 -13.10 18.57 -12.80
C SER A 155 -12.15 17.84 -13.75
N PHE A 156 -11.30 18.62 -14.41
CA PHE A 156 -10.20 18.10 -15.23
C PHE A 156 -9.23 17.25 -14.40
N GLY A 157 -8.91 17.70 -13.17
CA GLY A 157 -8.01 16.98 -12.27
C GLY A 157 -8.54 15.58 -11.91
N VAL A 158 -9.83 15.48 -11.58
CA VAL A 158 -10.48 14.19 -11.28
C VAL A 158 -10.41 13.26 -12.49
N LYS A 159 -10.71 13.77 -13.69
CA LYS A 159 -10.61 12.99 -14.94
C LYS A 159 -9.18 12.52 -15.20
N ALA A 160 -8.19 13.39 -15.03
CA ALA A 160 -6.79 13.05 -15.24
C ALA A 160 -6.30 11.96 -14.27
N MET A 161 -6.63 12.08 -12.97
CA MET A 161 -6.27 11.08 -11.96
C MET A 161 -6.94 9.72 -12.22
N TYR A 162 -8.22 9.71 -12.64
CA TYR A 162 -8.92 8.50 -13.05
C TYR A 162 -8.23 7.82 -14.25
N GLN A 163 -7.86 8.59 -15.28
CA GLN A 163 -7.16 8.03 -16.44
C GLN A 163 -5.77 7.50 -16.08
N GLN A 164 -5.04 8.18 -15.20
CA GLN A 164 -3.74 7.71 -14.71
C GLN A 164 -3.87 6.39 -13.94
N ALA A 165 -4.89 6.24 -13.10
CA ALA A 165 -5.19 4.99 -12.41
C ALA A 165 -5.55 3.86 -13.37
N SER A 166 -6.32 4.16 -14.42
CA SER A 166 -6.67 3.18 -15.46
C SER A 166 -5.43 2.67 -16.19
N ALA A 167 -4.48 3.56 -16.51
CA ALA A 167 -3.20 3.17 -17.11
C ALA A 167 -2.34 2.34 -16.14
N ARG A 168 -2.25 2.74 -14.87
CA ARG A 168 -1.49 2.02 -13.83
C ARG A 168 -2.05 0.63 -13.56
N GLN A 169 -3.37 0.46 -13.57
CA GLN A 169 -4.02 -0.83 -13.38
C GLN A 169 -3.50 -1.91 -14.35
N LEU A 170 -3.23 -1.54 -15.61
CA LEU A 170 -2.68 -2.48 -16.60
C LEU A 170 -1.25 -2.92 -16.26
N ILE A 171 -0.46 -2.03 -15.67
CA ILE A 171 0.93 -2.27 -15.31
C ILE A 171 1.05 -3.05 -14.00
N TYR A 172 0.15 -2.79 -13.04
CA TYR A 172 0.14 -3.51 -11.77
C TYR A 172 -0.08 -5.01 -11.94
N GLN A 173 -0.72 -5.45 -13.04
CA GLN A 173 -1.00 -6.86 -13.34
C GLN A 173 -1.62 -7.61 -12.14
N SER A 174 -2.42 -6.89 -11.36
CA SER A 174 -3.01 -7.41 -10.14
C SER A 174 -4.25 -8.23 -10.46
N ASN A 175 -4.38 -9.40 -9.81
CA ASN A 175 -5.50 -10.31 -10.02
C ASN A 175 -6.66 -10.06 -9.04
N GLY A 176 -6.47 -9.16 -8.06
CA GLY A 176 -7.45 -8.90 -7.02
C GLY A 176 -7.07 -7.69 -6.17
N VAL A 177 -8.04 -7.18 -5.40
CA VAL A 177 -7.80 -6.12 -4.42
C VAL A 177 -8.15 -6.62 -3.01
N PRO A 178 -7.43 -6.19 -1.95
CA PRO A 178 -6.34 -5.22 -1.98
C PRO A 178 -5.04 -5.80 -2.53
N ALA A 179 -4.26 -4.95 -3.19
CA ALA A 179 -2.86 -5.19 -3.50
C ALA A 179 -2.03 -3.97 -3.08
N VAL A 180 -0.75 -4.16 -2.77
CA VAL A 180 0.15 -3.05 -2.43
C VAL A 180 1.31 -3.02 -3.40
N ILE A 181 1.59 -1.84 -3.95
CA ILE A 181 2.70 -1.59 -4.87
C ILE A 181 3.79 -0.82 -4.13
N VAL A 182 4.99 -1.40 -4.03
CA VAL A 182 6.15 -0.78 -3.36
C VAL A 182 7.13 -0.25 -4.39
N ASN A 183 7.44 1.04 -4.25
CA ASN A 183 8.30 1.88 -5.08
C ASN A 183 8.05 1.76 -6.58
N GLY A 184 6.80 1.49 -6.99
CA GLY A 184 6.43 1.23 -8.38
C GLY A 184 7.09 -0.01 -9.00
N LYS A 185 7.71 -0.89 -8.19
CA LYS A 185 8.52 -2.03 -8.65
C LYS A 185 7.97 -3.39 -8.24
N TYR A 186 7.33 -3.47 -7.08
CA TYR A 186 6.88 -4.75 -6.51
C TYR A 186 5.40 -4.70 -6.20
N ARG A 187 4.69 -5.80 -6.48
CA ARG A 187 3.31 -6.04 -6.08
C ARG A 187 3.26 -7.09 -4.98
N VAL A 188 2.46 -6.81 -3.96
CA VAL A 188 2.12 -7.73 -2.86
C VAL A 188 0.62 -7.93 -2.83
N GLU A 189 0.17 -9.18 -2.73
CA GLU A 189 -1.25 -9.56 -2.61
C GLU A 189 -1.42 -10.57 -1.48
N ALA A 190 -2.59 -10.59 -0.83
CA ALA A 190 -2.85 -11.50 0.29
C ALA A 190 -2.59 -12.98 -0.08
N GLY A 191 -2.91 -13.38 -1.31
CA GLY A 191 -2.70 -14.74 -1.79
C GLY A 191 -1.24 -15.19 -1.81
N MET A 192 -0.28 -14.25 -1.87
CA MET A 192 1.16 -14.53 -1.84
C MET A 192 1.68 -14.81 -0.43
N VAL A 193 0.87 -14.50 0.59
CA VAL A 193 1.23 -14.53 2.01
C VAL A 193 0.17 -15.28 2.84
N GLY A 194 -0.25 -16.44 2.35
CA GLY A 194 -1.19 -17.31 3.08
C GLY A 194 -2.58 -16.69 3.30
N ASN A 195 -3.03 -15.79 2.40
CA ASN A 195 -4.27 -15.02 2.53
C ASN A 195 -4.31 -14.10 3.75
N SER A 196 -3.15 -13.61 4.20
CA SER A 196 -3.01 -12.74 5.36
C SER A 196 -2.88 -11.27 4.98
N ASN A 197 -3.85 -10.44 5.37
CA ASN A 197 -3.75 -8.99 5.27
C ASN A 197 -2.57 -8.43 6.09
N ALA A 198 -2.31 -8.99 7.27
CA ALA A 198 -1.17 -8.58 8.10
C ALA A 198 0.16 -8.99 7.45
N GLY A 199 0.22 -10.21 6.90
CA GLY A 199 1.38 -10.71 6.17
C GLY A 199 1.73 -9.85 4.95
N MET A 200 0.73 -9.23 4.30
CA MET A 200 0.99 -8.27 3.22
C MET A 200 1.82 -7.08 3.73
N LEU A 201 1.47 -6.52 4.90
CA LEU A 201 2.19 -5.38 5.48
C LEU A 201 3.60 -5.75 5.95
N GLU A 202 3.79 -6.98 6.42
CA GLU A 202 5.14 -7.49 6.75
C GLU A 202 6.05 -7.55 5.51
N VAL A 203 5.53 -8.09 4.39
CA VAL A 203 6.25 -8.08 3.10
C VAL A 203 6.50 -6.66 2.61
N VAL A 204 5.52 -5.76 2.74
CA VAL A 204 5.68 -4.35 2.38
C VAL A 204 6.81 -3.70 3.19
N ASN A 205 6.89 -3.93 4.51
CA ASN A 205 7.97 -3.43 5.34
C ASN A 205 9.34 -3.96 4.91
N TYR A 206 9.43 -5.24 4.57
CA TYR A 206 10.64 -5.82 4.01
C TYR A 206 11.04 -5.15 2.69
N LEU A 207 10.10 -4.93 1.78
CA LEU A 207 10.39 -4.28 0.49
C LEU A 207 10.78 -2.80 0.65
N ILE A 208 10.21 -2.09 1.62
CA ILE A 208 10.64 -0.73 1.98
C ILE A 208 12.10 -0.77 2.46
N ALA A 209 12.45 -1.68 3.37
CA ALA A 209 13.83 -1.80 3.85
C ALA A 209 14.80 -2.13 2.70
N LYS A 210 14.43 -3.07 1.83
CA LYS A 210 15.20 -3.42 0.63
C LYS A 210 15.42 -2.23 -0.30
N GLU A 211 14.40 -1.42 -0.57
CA GLU A 211 14.56 -0.23 -1.43
C GLU A 211 15.39 0.86 -0.77
N ARG A 212 15.30 1.02 0.56
CA ARG A 212 16.13 1.95 1.32
C ARG A 212 17.62 1.62 1.20
N GLU A 213 17.97 0.35 1.31
CA GLU A 213 19.34 -0.15 1.12
C GLU A 213 19.84 0.12 -0.30
N LEU A 214 19.01 -0.18 -1.32
CA LEU A 214 19.36 0.04 -2.73
C LEU A 214 19.57 1.52 -3.07
N ILE A 215 18.74 2.42 -2.52
CA ILE A 215 18.89 3.87 -2.71
C ILE A 215 20.18 4.36 -2.07
N SER A 216 20.49 3.89 -0.86
CA SER A 216 21.71 4.25 -0.13
C SER A 216 22.98 3.78 -0.88
N ALA A 217 23.01 2.51 -1.30
CA ALA A 217 24.13 1.98 -2.07
C ALA A 217 24.31 2.66 -3.44
N GLY A 218 23.22 3.05 -4.09
CA GLY A 218 23.26 3.80 -5.34
C GLY A 218 23.85 5.21 -5.17
N ALA A 219 23.53 5.89 -4.08
CA ALA A 219 24.08 7.20 -3.75
C ALA A 219 25.60 7.15 -3.52
N ASP A 220 26.10 6.10 -2.86
CA ASP A 220 27.52 5.93 -2.59
C ASP A 220 28.34 5.65 -3.87
N SER A 221 27.73 5.01 -4.89
CA SER A 221 28.39 4.68 -6.16
C SER A 221 28.43 5.80 -7.21
N GLY A 222 27.67 6.89 -6.99
CA GLY A 222 27.57 8.02 -7.94
C GLY A 222 28.45 9.22 -7.60
N GLY A 223 29.35 9.08 -6.62
CA GLY A 223 30.20 10.14 -6.08
C GLY A 223 31.68 10.09 -6.48
N GLU A 224 32.07 9.23 -7.43
CA GLU A 224 33.43 9.18 -8.01
C GLU A 224 33.52 9.88 -9.38
#